data_AF-N8Y7P2-F1
#
_entry.id   AF-N8Y7P2-F1
#
_cell.length_a   1.000
_cell.length_b   1.000
_cell.length_c   1.000
_cell.angle_alpha   90.00
_cell.angle_beta   90.00
_cell.angle_gamma   90.00
#
_symmetry.space_group_name_H-M   'P 1'
#
loop_
_entity.id
_entity.type
_entity.pdbx_description
1 polymer ?
#
loop_
_entity_poly.entity_id
_entity_poly.type
_entity_poly.pdbx_seq_one_letter_code
_entity_poly.pdbx_strand_id
1 'polypeptide(L)'
;MKHIALILIFSSFLISGCGQKQKKAEDAKQISEWSCTHPENLQQIESTLKNDYLKKIDKKILQESAYTADQDILNKINRGLSFKINQVRTLTADTSKTNKLECEGQIIVQFPKGLQQRAENAFTERNDCYEDCYERENPINLRDYIEEQAANLVLENDQLKGKFNFQIIKTDKDGYSLNVNNQENVISSVSEIALHAVLYKAYVNENKMLKERDSIDKKQDVVQKELAQKVMDIRQKELDLDKKKQVELLNQTWDLFSNEQKEQLKQEQKDWFEKRDVDCQVLAQRYNIYRDDDTEVYQKQSNYWDNAMIEQSQQMQYTKCFNSRTQDRIESLKKQIN
;
A
#
# COMPACT_ATOMS: atom_id res chain seq x y z
N MET A 1 -52.24 -22.77 -10.24
CA MET A 1 -51.33 -21.68 -9.81
C MET A 1 -51.11 -21.84 -8.31
N LYS A 2 -49.93 -22.34 -7.95
CA LYS A 2 -48.85 -21.60 -7.28
C LYS A 2 -49.06 -21.48 -5.77
N HIS A 3 -48.29 -22.32 -5.07
CA HIS A 3 -47.85 -22.28 -3.69
C HIS A 3 -47.61 -20.86 -3.15
N ILE A 4 -47.80 -20.69 -1.84
CA ILE A 4 -46.71 -20.41 -0.87
C ILE A 4 -47.30 -20.68 0.53
N ALA A 5 -46.87 -21.79 1.15
CA ALA A 5 -47.00 -22.00 2.59
C ALA A 5 -45.70 -21.48 3.22
N LEU A 6 -45.79 -20.38 3.95
CA LEU A 6 -44.68 -19.80 4.69
C LEU A 6 -44.51 -20.59 6.00
N ILE A 7 -43.61 -21.56 6.00
CA ILE A 7 -43.19 -22.26 7.23
C ILE A 7 -42.04 -21.45 7.83
N LEU A 8 -42.34 -20.70 8.88
CA LEU A 8 -41.34 -20.08 9.77
C LEU A 8 -40.71 -21.18 10.62
N ILE A 9 -39.56 -21.68 10.18
CA ILE A 9 -38.70 -22.55 10.99
C ILE A 9 -37.86 -21.64 11.89
N PHE A 10 -38.27 -21.50 13.15
CA PHE A 10 -37.40 -21.00 14.21
C PHE A 10 -36.33 -22.05 14.48
N SER A 11 -35.20 -21.94 13.78
CA SER A 11 -33.99 -22.69 14.13
C SER A 11 -33.32 -22.01 15.32
N SER A 12 -33.47 -22.64 16.48
CA SER A 12 -32.79 -22.32 17.73
C SER A 12 -31.28 -22.21 17.50
N PHE A 13 -30.73 -21.00 17.65
CA PHE A 13 -29.31 -20.79 17.82
C PHE A 13 -28.89 -21.40 19.15
N LEU A 14 -28.36 -22.62 19.12
CA LEU A 14 -27.52 -23.12 20.20
C LEU A 14 -26.18 -22.39 20.12
N ILE A 15 -26.07 -21.33 20.91
CA ILE A 15 -24.80 -20.71 21.29
C ILE A 15 -24.04 -21.78 22.09
N SER A 16 -23.21 -22.56 21.38
CA SER A 16 -22.17 -23.36 22.01
C SER A 16 -21.00 -22.42 22.28
N GLY A 17 -20.69 -22.27 23.56
CA GLY A 17 -19.69 -21.35 24.08
C GLY A 17 -18.28 -21.60 23.54
N CYS A 18 -17.44 -20.58 23.74
CA CYS A 18 -15.98 -20.60 23.60
C CYS A 18 -15.35 -21.81 24.33
N GLY A 19 -15.31 -22.95 23.66
CA GLY A 19 -14.38 -24.02 23.95
C GLY A 19 -13.12 -23.77 23.12
N GLN A 20 -12.00 -23.51 23.80
CA GLN A 20 -10.68 -23.64 23.19
C GLN A 20 -10.63 -25.00 22.49
N LYS A 21 -10.61 -25.00 21.15
CA LYS A 21 -10.31 -26.20 20.38
C LYS A 21 -8.93 -26.66 20.82
N GLN A 22 -8.87 -27.67 21.68
CA GLN A 22 -7.69 -28.52 21.77
C GLN A 22 -7.38 -28.94 20.34
N LYS A 23 -6.20 -28.57 19.85
CA LYS A 23 -5.68 -29.09 18.59
C LYS A 23 -5.82 -30.61 18.69
N LYS A 24 -6.65 -31.21 17.82
CA LYS A 24 -6.62 -32.66 17.63
C LYS A 24 -5.15 -33.02 17.44
N ALA A 25 -4.64 -33.94 18.25
CA ALA A 25 -3.32 -34.51 18.03
C ALA A 25 -3.26 -34.93 16.56
N GLU A 26 -2.34 -34.34 15.80
CA GLU A 26 -1.99 -34.85 14.48
C GLU A 26 -1.70 -36.34 14.66
N ASP A 27 -2.32 -37.19 13.85
CA ASP A 27 -2.05 -38.62 13.86
C ASP A 27 -0.53 -38.81 13.82
N ALA A 28 0.02 -39.45 14.86
CA ALA A 28 1.45 -39.64 14.99
C ALA A 28 1.97 -40.36 13.74
N LYS A 29 2.81 -39.68 12.96
CA LYS A 29 3.31 -40.19 11.67
C LYS A 29 4.12 -41.46 11.94
N GLN A 30 3.56 -42.61 11.57
CA GLN A 30 4.18 -43.92 11.82
C GLN A 30 5.39 -44.13 10.90
N ILE A 31 6.40 -44.81 11.42
CA ILE A 31 7.59 -45.22 10.67
C ILE A 31 7.89 -46.70 10.93
N SER A 32 8.62 -47.36 10.03
CA SER A 32 8.77 -48.81 10.02
C SER A 32 9.83 -49.33 10.99
N GLU A 33 10.90 -48.56 11.26
CA GLU A 33 12.08 -49.09 11.94
C GLU A 33 12.64 -48.19 13.06
N TRP A 34 13.28 -48.80 14.08
CA TRP A 34 13.99 -48.10 15.15
C TRP A 34 15.40 -47.64 14.71
N SER A 35 15.46 -46.79 13.69
CA SER A 35 16.75 -46.35 13.12
C SER A 35 16.65 -44.99 12.43
N CYS A 36 17.60 -44.11 12.75
CA CYS A 36 17.73 -42.80 12.11
C CYS A 36 18.12 -42.90 10.62
N THR A 37 18.79 -43.98 10.20
CA THR A 37 19.37 -44.09 8.85
C THR A 37 18.65 -45.11 7.97
N HIS A 38 17.54 -45.69 8.44
CA HIS A 38 16.79 -46.67 7.66
C HIS A 38 16.16 -46.01 6.42
N PRO A 39 16.37 -46.52 5.19
CA PRO A 39 15.93 -45.85 3.97
C PRO A 39 14.42 -45.56 3.92
N GLU A 40 13.57 -46.49 4.36
CA GLU A 40 12.12 -46.30 4.35
C GLU A 40 11.68 -45.19 5.31
N ASN A 41 12.34 -45.07 6.47
CA ASN A 41 12.08 -44.00 7.42
C ASN A 41 12.40 -42.63 6.79
N LEU A 42 13.53 -42.52 6.09
CA LEU A 42 13.93 -41.27 5.41
C LEU A 42 12.94 -40.92 4.29
N GLN A 43 12.57 -41.90 3.47
CA GLN A 43 11.59 -41.71 2.39
C GLN A 43 10.22 -41.27 2.93
N GLN A 44 9.80 -41.79 4.09
CA GLN A 44 8.56 -41.40 4.76
C GLN A 44 8.61 -39.96 5.26
N ILE A 45 9.75 -39.50 5.81
CA ILE A 45 9.95 -38.10 6.20
C ILE A 45 9.91 -37.19 4.97
N GLU A 46 10.61 -37.53 3.90
CA GLU A 46 10.63 -36.75 2.65
C GLU A 46 9.24 -36.62 2.01
N SER A 47 8.48 -37.72 1.99
CA SER A 47 7.11 -37.75 1.48
C SER A 47 6.16 -36.91 2.35
N THR A 48 6.36 -36.97 3.66
CA THR A 48 5.64 -36.13 4.62
C THR A 48 5.89 -34.65 4.37
N LEU A 49 7.17 -34.25 4.24
CA LEU A 49 7.53 -32.86 3.95
C LEU A 49 6.89 -32.37 2.65
N LYS A 50 6.90 -33.21 1.61
CA LYS A 50 6.24 -32.89 0.34
C LYS A 50 4.74 -32.66 0.51
N ASN A 51 4.04 -33.52 1.23
CA ASN A 51 2.61 -33.38 1.47
C ASN A 51 2.27 -32.13 2.29
N ASP A 52 3.08 -31.81 3.30
CA ASP A 52 2.88 -30.64 4.14
C ASP A 52 3.16 -29.34 3.37
N TYR A 53 4.16 -29.34 2.47
CA TYR A 53 4.35 -28.29 1.48
C TYR A 53 3.12 -28.10 0.58
N LEU A 54 2.60 -29.16 -0.04
CA LEU A 54 1.45 -29.07 -0.94
C LEU A 54 0.24 -28.44 -0.26
N LYS A 55 -0.07 -28.85 0.97
CA LYS A 55 -1.14 -28.24 1.78
C LYS A 55 -0.89 -26.76 2.06
N LYS A 56 0.37 -26.39 2.35
CA LYS A 56 0.72 -25.02 2.72
C LYS A 56 0.72 -24.07 1.53
N ILE A 57 1.25 -24.49 0.38
CA ILE A 57 1.22 -23.66 -0.84
C ILE A 57 -0.21 -23.41 -1.30
N ASP A 58 -1.08 -24.42 -1.27
CA ASP A 58 -2.50 -24.26 -1.61
C ASP A 58 -3.16 -23.23 -0.69
N LYS A 59 -2.92 -23.33 0.62
CA LYS A 59 -3.43 -22.35 1.59
C LYS A 59 -2.89 -20.94 1.34
N LYS A 60 -1.59 -20.78 1.05
CA LYS A 60 -0.99 -19.47 0.78
C LYS A 60 -1.57 -18.82 -0.48
N ILE A 61 -1.75 -19.59 -1.55
CA ILE A 61 -2.37 -19.09 -2.78
C ILE A 61 -3.81 -18.61 -2.52
N LEU A 62 -4.58 -19.34 -1.72
CA LEU A 62 -5.93 -18.91 -1.33
C LEU A 62 -5.93 -17.62 -0.49
N GLN A 63 -4.89 -17.40 0.32
CA GLN A 63 -4.75 -16.17 1.11
C GLN A 63 -4.41 -14.96 0.23
N GLU A 64 -3.67 -15.17 -0.86
CA GLU A 64 -3.33 -14.17 -1.87
C GLU A 64 -4.45 -14.00 -2.92
N SER A 65 -5.70 -13.95 -2.48
CA SER A 65 -6.89 -13.97 -3.35
C SER A 65 -7.01 -12.77 -4.31
N ALA A 66 -6.24 -11.71 -4.10
CA ALA A 66 -6.12 -10.59 -5.02
C ALA A 66 -5.38 -10.95 -6.32
N TYR A 67 -4.58 -12.02 -6.32
CA TYR A 67 -3.72 -12.39 -7.43
C TYR A 67 -4.11 -13.74 -8.03
N THR A 68 -3.99 -13.83 -9.36
CA THR A 68 -4.14 -15.11 -10.07
C THR A 68 -2.80 -15.83 -10.13
N ALA A 69 -2.68 -16.96 -9.42
CA ALA A 69 -1.49 -17.81 -9.48
C ALA A 69 -1.36 -18.54 -10.82
N ASP A 70 -0.13 -18.58 -11.35
CA ASP A 70 0.22 -19.31 -12.56
C ASP A 70 0.20 -20.82 -12.31
N GLN A 71 -0.89 -21.47 -12.76
CA GLN A 71 -1.14 -22.89 -12.51
C GLN A 71 -0.17 -23.81 -13.25
N ASP A 72 0.35 -23.42 -14.41
CA ASP A 72 1.33 -24.21 -15.16
C ASP A 72 2.67 -24.24 -14.42
N ILE A 73 3.07 -23.07 -13.88
CA ILE A 73 4.23 -22.98 -13.00
C ILE A 73 3.97 -23.78 -11.73
N LEU A 74 2.86 -23.59 -11.02
CA LEU A 74 2.54 -24.36 -9.80
C LEU A 74 2.65 -25.87 -10.02
N ASN A 75 2.08 -26.37 -11.12
CA ASN A 75 2.16 -27.78 -11.50
C ASN A 75 3.61 -28.23 -11.74
N LYS A 76 4.41 -27.41 -12.42
CA LYS A 76 5.84 -27.69 -12.66
C LYS A 76 6.62 -27.73 -11.34
N ILE A 77 6.33 -26.84 -10.41
CA ILE A 77 6.92 -26.82 -9.06
C ILE A 77 6.57 -28.12 -8.34
N ASN A 78 5.28 -28.42 -8.21
CA ASN A 78 4.80 -29.56 -7.43
C ASN A 78 5.34 -30.91 -7.95
N ARG A 79 5.58 -31.02 -9.26
CA ARG A 79 6.20 -32.19 -9.89
C ARG A 79 7.72 -32.24 -9.72
N GLY A 80 8.40 -31.10 -9.89
CA GLY A 80 9.86 -31.02 -9.91
C GLY A 80 10.53 -30.79 -8.54
N LEU A 81 9.77 -30.42 -7.52
CA LEU A 81 10.25 -30.23 -6.15
C LEU A 81 10.55 -31.60 -5.50
N SER A 82 11.76 -31.73 -4.94
CA SER A 82 12.17 -32.93 -4.19
C SER A 82 12.82 -32.56 -2.86
N PHE A 83 12.46 -33.30 -1.81
CA PHE A 83 13.07 -33.23 -0.50
C PHE A 83 14.03 -34.42 -0.35
N LYS A 84 15.25 -34.18 0.15
CA LYS A 84 16.24 -35.22 0.41
C LYS A 84 16.89 -35.03 1.76
N ILE A 85 16.99 -36.11 2.54
CA ILE A 85 17.68 -36.11 3.84
C ILE A 85 18.97 -36.93 3.74
N ASN A 86 20.10 -36.26 3.88
CA ASN A 86 21.42 -36.87 3.75
C ASN A 86 22.22 -36.74 5.06
N GLN A 87 23.38 -37.42 5.12
CA GLN A 87 24.36 -37.28 6.21
C GLN A 87 23.77 -37.51 7.60
N VAL A 88 22.88 -38.51 7.71
CA VAL A 88 22.12 -38.74 8.93
C VAL A 88 22.96 -39.47 9.98
N ARG A 89 22.90 -39.00 11.23
CA ARG A 89 23.51 -39.61 12.40
C ARG A 89 22.56 -39.66 13.58
N THR A 90 22.75 -40.66 14.43
CA THR A 90 22.06 -40.80 15.72
C THR A 90 22.84 -40.05 16.79
N LEU A 91 22.17 -39.17 17.54
CA LEU A 91 22.74 -38.41 18.66
C LEU A 91 22.56 -39.13 20.00
N THR A 92 21.58 -40.03 20.10
CA THR A 92 21.31 -40.80 21.32
C THR A 92 22.40 -41.84 21.58
N ALA A 93 23.07 -41.75 22.73
CA ALA A 93 24.22 -42.61 23.06
C ALA A 93 23.85 -44.07 23.38
N ASP A 94 22.83 -44.31 24.22
CA ASP A 94 22.34 -45.66 24.54
C ASP A 94 20.95 -45.88 23.93
N THR A 95 20.93 -46.36 22.69
CA THR A 95 19.70 -46.60 21.91
C THR A 95 18.86 -47.78 22.44
N SER A 96 19.43 -48.60 23.33
CA SER A 96 18.77 -49.79 23.91
C SER A 96 17.91 -49.46 25.14
N LYS A 97 18.29 -48.43 25.90
CA LYS A 97 17.62 -48.02 27.15
C LYS A 97 16.70 -46.82 27.01
N THR A 98 16.51 -46.34 25.79
CA THR A 98 15.69 -45.17 25.49
C THR A 98 14.41 -45.54 24.73
N ASN A 99 13.38 -44.73 24.92
CA ASN A 99 12.17 -44.71 24.11
C ASN A 99 12.21 -43.62 23.02
N LYS A 100 13.33 -42.88 22.92
CA LYS A 100 13.52 -41.78 21.96
C LYS A 100 14.90 -41.85 21.29
N LEU A 101 14.94 -41.93 19.95
CA LEU A 101 16.14 -41.65 19.16
C LEU A 101 16.11 -40.20 18.71
N GLU A 102 17.18 -39.48 18.99
CA GLU A 102 17.45 -38.16 18.46
C GLU A 102 18.34 -38.30 17.24
N CYS A 103 17.87 -37.78 16.11
CA CYS A 103 18.54 -37.87 14.83
C CYS A 103 18.89 -36.48 14.32
N GLU A 104 20.03 -36.38 13.64
CA GLU A 104 20.45 -35.18 12.93
C GLU A 104 20.86 -35.56 11.52
N GLY A 105 20.47 -34.75 10.54
CA GLY A 105 20.94 -34.85 9.18
C GLY A 105 20.96 -33.48 8.50
N GLN A 106 21.13 -33.51 7.18
CA GLN A 106 21.03 -32.35 6.31
C GLN A 106 19.80 -32.49 5.42
N ILE A 107 18.92 -31.48 5.42
CA ILE A 107 17.85 -31.37 4.43
C ILE A 107 18.39 -30.65 3.20
N ILE A 108 18.06 -31.18 2.02
CA ILE A 108 18.26 -30.54 0.73
C ILE A 108 16.93 -30.55 0.00
N VAL A 109 16.35 -29.38 -0.21
CA VAL A 109 15.19 -29.20 -1.08
C VAL A 109 15.70 -28.73 -2.42
N GLN A 110 15.50 -29.53 -3.46
CA GLN A 110 15.84 -29.17 -4.84
C GLN A 110 14.63 -28.54 -5.51
N PHE A 111 14.79 -27.32 -5.98
CA PHE A 111 13.81 -26.65 -6.83
C PHE A 111 14.02 -27.00 -8.30
N PRO A 112 12.96 -26.92 -9.14
CA PRO A 112 13.12 -26.86 -10.58
C PRO A 112 14.09 -25.74 -10.99
N LYS A 113 14.93 -25.99 -11.99
CA LYS A 113 15.93 -25.02 -12.46
C LYS A 113 15.30 -23.66 -12.81
N GLY A 114 15.89 -22.58 -12.30
CA GLY A 114 15.47 -21.19 -12.51
C GLY A 114 14.29 -20.74 -11.65
N LEU A 115 13.77 -21.62 -10.77
CA LEU A 115 12.67 -21.25 -9.88
C LEU A 115 13.11 -20.22 -8.83
N GLN A 116 14.30 -20.38 -8.26
CA GLN A 116 14.81 -19.44 -7.27
C GLN A 116 14.86 -18.03 -7.88
N GLN A 117 15.49 -17.89 -9.05
CA GLN A 117 15.57 -16.60 -9.75
C GLN A 117 14.19 -16.02 -10.04
N ARG A 118 13.23 -16.85 -10.46
CA ARG A 118 11.86 -16.39 -10.71
C ARG A 118 11.21 -15.86 -9.43
N ALA A 119 11.39 -16.55 -8.31
CA ALA A 119 10.87 -16.13 -7.02
C ALA A 119 11.54 -14.82 -6.55
N GLU A 120 12.85 -14.67 -6.72
CA GLU A 120 13.59 -13.45 -6.42
C GLU A 120 13.11 -12.26 -7.27
N ASN A 121 12.88 -12.48 -8.57
CA ASN A 121 12.29 -11.47 -9.44
C ASN A 121 10.88 -11.08 -8.96
N ALA A 122 10.07 -12.05 -8.56
CA ALA A 122 8.73 -11.79 -8.04
C ALA A 122 8.72 -11.09 -6.70
N PHE A 123 9.69 -11.37 -5.83
CA PHE A 123 9.88 -10.64 -4.59
C PHE A 123 10.22 -9.17 -4.87
N THR A 124 11.05 -8.94 -5.89
CA THR A 124 11.42 -7.59 -6.36
C THR A 124 10.26 -6.86 -7.03
N GLU A 125 9.41 -7.57 -7.79
CA GLU A 125 8.23 -6.96 -8.43
C GLU A 125 7.09 -6.72 -7.43
N ARG A 126 6.88 -7.63 -6.47
CA ARG A 126 5.85 -7.48 -5.43
C ARG A 126 6.08 -6.22 -4.62
N ASN A 127 7.36 -5.92 -4.35
CA ASN A 127 7.87 -4.88 -3.45
C ASN A 127 6.74 -3.96 -2.98
N ASP A 128 6.16 -4.35 -1.83
CA ASP A 128 4.90 -3.89 -1.19
C ASP A 128 4.97 -2.41 -0.76
N CYS A 129 5.56 -1.57 -1.60
CA CYS A 129 6.17 -0.31 -1.22
C CYS A 129 5.49 0.85 -1.94
N TYR A 130 4.18 0.99 -1.69
CA TYR A 130 3.44 2.15 -2.17
C TYR A 130 3.52 3.34 -1.20
N GLU A 131 3.77 3.13 0.11
CA GLU A 131 3.79 4.26 1.08
C GLU A 131 4.90 4.22 2.17
N ASP A 132 5.43 3.06 2.59
CA ASP A 132 6.18 2.96 3.87
C ASP A 132 7.67 2.52 3.83
N CYS A 133 8.33 2.43 2.67
CA CYS A 133 9.76 2.03 2.64
C CYS A 133 10.76 3.17 2.55
N TYR A 134 10.33 4.42 2.77
CA TYR A 134 11.25 5.55 2.92
C TYR A 134 12.21 5.38 4.11
N GLU A 135 11.96 4.42 5.01
CA GLU A 135 12.80 4.16 6.20
C GLU A 135 13.68 2.90 6.12
N ARG A 136 13.61 2.07 5.07
CA ARG A 136 14.51 0.92 4.92
C ARG A 136 15.67 1.24 4.00
N GLU A 137 16.85 1.47 4.60
CA GLU A 137 18.10 1.78 3.89
C GLU A 137 18.57 0.67 2.92
N ASN A 138 18.05 -0.56 3.01
CA ASN A 138 18.33 -1.64 2.06
C ASN A 138 17.10 -2.51 1.76
N PRO A 139 16.76 -2.76 0.49
CA PRO A 139 15.75 -3.74 0.13
C PRO A 139 16.25 -5.14 0.51
N ILE A 140 15.54 -5.80 1.42
CA ILE A 140 15.78 -7.21 1.77
C ILE A 140 15.47 -8.04 0.52
N ASN A 141 16.43 -8.83 0.03
CA ASN A 141 16.16 -9.75 -1.08
C ASN A 141 15.48 -11.03 -0.54
N LEU A 142 14.88 -11.85 -1.42
CA LEU A 142 14.18 -13.07 -1.01
C LEU A 142 15.09 -14.01 -0.20
N ARG A 143 16.37 -14.11 -0.55
CA ARG A 143 17.32 -14.96 0.16
C ARG A 143 17.49 -14.48 1.60
N ASP A 144 17.80 -13.21 1.80
CA ASP A 144 17.97 -12.63 3.13
C ASP A 144 16.70 -12.81 3.98
N TYR A 145 15.52 -12.58 3.37
CA TYR A 145 14.23 -12.80 4.03
C TYR A 145 14.07 -14.26 4.50
N ILE A 146 14.41 -15.24 3.66
CA ILE A 146 14.31 -16.66 4.04
C ILE A 146 15.32 -17.03 5.12
N GLU A 147 16.57 -16.56 5.01
CA GLU A 147 17.65 -16.89 5.93
C GLU A 147 17.46 -16.25 7.32
N GLU A 148 16.86 -15.05 7.39
CA GLU A 148 16.45 -14.40 8.65
C GLU A 148 15.33 -15.17 9.37
N GLN A 149 14.30 -15.61 8.62
CA GLN A 149 13.13 -16.28 9.20
C GLN A 149 13.39 -17.74 9.57
N ALA A 150 14.33 -18.40 8.89
CA ALA A 150 14.63 -19.81 9.06
C ALA A 150 16.11 -20.04 9.38
N ALA A 151 16.49 -19.73 10.63
CA ALA A 151 17.83 -19.97 11.14
C ALA A 151 18.34 -21.37 10.76
N ASN A 152 19.52 -21.42 10.13
CA ASN A 152 20.21 -22.61 9.61
C ASN A 152 19.70 -23.18 8.26
N LEU A 153 18.86 -22.45 7.52
CA LEU A 153 18.60 -22.71 6.11
C LEU A 153 19.37 -21.72 5.23
N VAL A 154 19.83 -22.17 4.07
CA VAL A 154 20.55 -21.36 3.07
C VAL A 154 19.90 -21.60 1.72
N LEU A 155 19.53 -20.50 1.03
CA LEU A 155 18.92 -20.54 -0.29
C LEU A 155 19.98 -20.19 -1.35
N GLU A 156 20.37 -21.18 -2.16
CA GLU A 156 21.38 -20.98 -3.20
C GLU A 156 21.28 -22.03 -4.30
N ASN A 157 21.54 -21.64 -5.55
CA ASN A 157 21.65 -22.54 -6.70
C ASN A 157 20.43 -23.45 -6.90
N ASP A 158 19.22 -22.87 -6.84
CA ASP A 158 17.95 -23.60 -6.91
C ASP A 158 17.83 -24.70 -5.82
N GLN A 159 18.45 -24.49 -4.66
CA GLN A 159 18.38 -25.40 -3.52
C GLN A 159 18.16 -24.64 -2.21
N LEU A 160 17.37 -25.23 -1.31
CA LEU A 160 17.30 -24.83 0.09
C LEU A 160 17.95 -25.92 0.93
N LYS A 161 19.03 -25.58 1.63
CA LYS A 161 19.83 -26.54 2.42
C LYS A 161 19.93 -26.13 3.86
N GLY A 162 19.98 -27.10 4.76
CA GLY A 162 20.23 -26.79 6.15
C GLY A 162 20.31 -27.99 7.06
N LYS A 163 20.61 -27.73 8.33
CA LYS A 163 20.57 -28.74 9.37
C LYS A 163 19.12 -29.18 9.61
N PHE A 164 18.90 -30.47 9.81
CA PHE A 164 17.59 -31.08 9.99
C PHE A 164 17.57 -32.03 11.18
N ASN A 165 16.64 -31.81 12.10
CA ASN A 165 16.56 -32.56 13.35
C ASN A 165 15.20 -33.24 13.46
N PHE A 166 15.23 -34.55 13.68
CA PHE A 166 14.03 -35.35 13.87
C PHE A 166 14.24 -36.38 14.96
N GLN A 167 13.14 -36.93 15.46
CA GLN A 167 13.11 -37.88 16.55
C GLN A 167 12.23 -39.06 16.18
N ILE A 168 12.68 -40.25 16.56
CA ILE A 168 11.92 -41.48 16.47
C ILE A 168 11.53 -41.88 17.90
N ILE A 169 10.24 -42.09 18.16
CA ILE A 169 9.71 -42.35 19.49
C ILE A 169 9.02 -43.72 19.48
N LYS A 170 9.31 -44.57 20.47
CA LYS A 170 8.58 -45.82 20.67
C LYS A 170 7.16 -45.50 21.14
N THR A 171 6.17 -46.14 20.54
CA THR A 171 4.76 -46.00 20.91
C THR A 171 4.30 -47.17 21.77
N ASP A 172 3.20 -46.99 22.50
CA ASP A 172 2.64 -48.01 23.41
C ASP A 172 2.11 -49.27 22.69
N LYS A 173 2.08 -49.28 21.35
CA LYS A 173 1.55 -50.39 20.53
C LYS A 173 2.65 -51.11 19.73
N ASP A 174 3.86 -51.19 20.26
CA ASP A 174 5.04 -51.78 19.60
C ASP A 174 5.42 -51.14 18.25
N GLY A 175 4.88 -49.95 17.93
CA GLY A 175 5.21 -49.17 16.73
C GLY A 175 6.10 -47.97 17.02
N TYR A 176 6.51 -47.25 15.98
CA TYR A 176 7.34 -46.05 16.09
C TYR A 176 6.61 -44.82 15.53
N SER A 177 6.83 -43.66 16.15
CA SER A 177 6.34 -42.38 15.64
C SER A 177 7.48 -41.41 15.35
N LEU A 178 7.22 -40.48 14.44
CA LEU A 178 8.15 -39.45 14.02
C LEU A 178 7.75 -38.08 14.59
N ASN A 179 8.72 -37.36 15.13
CA ASN A 179 8.62 -35.93 15.43
C ASN A 179 9.71 -35.16 14.67
N VAL A 180 9.34 -34.16 13.90
CA VAL A 180 10.27 -33.35 13.10
C VAL A 180 10.33 -31.93 13.66
N ASN A 181 11.45 -31.58 14.30
CA ASN A 181 11.53 -30.36 15.11
C ASN A 181 11.56 -29.07 14.28
N ASN A 182 12.19 -29.09 13.11
CA ASN A 182 12.32 -27.91 12.23
C ASN A 182 11.47 -28.01 10.96
N GLN A 183 10.41 -28.82 11.00
CA GLN A 183 9.52 -29.06 9.85
C GLN A 183 8.92 -27.76 9.32
N GLU A 184 8.38 -26.94 10.22
CA GLU A 184 7.63 -25.73 9.85
C GLU A 184 8.50 -24.69 9.15
N ASN A 185 9.77 -24.52 9.55
CA ASN A 185 10.67 -23.54 8.92
C ASN A 185 10.99 -23.95 7.47
N VAL A 186 11.27 -25.23 7.23
CA VAL A 186 11.51 -25.76 5.87
C VAL A 186 10.26 -25.57 5.01
N ILE A 187 9.10 -26.00 5.51
CA ILE A 187 7.85 -25.96 4.74
C ILE A 187 7.41 -24.51 4.49
N SER A 188 7.56 -23.61 5.46
CA SER A 188 7.25 -22.18 5.30
C SER A 188 8.11 -21.55 4.21
N SER A 189 9.43 -21.79 4.26
CA SER A 189 10.40 -21.21 3.33
C SER A 189 10.17 -21.70 1.91
N VAL A 190 10.02 -23.02 1.73
CA VAL A 190 9.75 -23.62 0.41
C VAL A 190 8.43 -23.13 -0.17
N SER A 191 7.39 -23.02 0.67
CA SER A 191 6.09 -22.50 0.22
C SER A 191 6.15 -21.02 -0.13
N GLU A 192 6.98 -20.22 0.54
CA GLU A 192 7.20 -18.80 0.20
C GLU A 192 7.85 -18.64 -1.17
N ILE A 193 8.95 -19.36 -1.41
CA ILE A 193 9.66 -19.31 -2.69
C ILE A 193 8.71 -19.76 -3.83
N ALA A 194 7.94 -20.83 -3.62
CA ALA A 194 6.95 -21.28 -4.58
C ALA A 194 5.84 -20.25 -4.82
N LEU A 195 5.32 -19.61 -3.77
CA LEU A 195 4.28 -18.58 -3.86
C LEU A 195 4.74 -17.42 -4.73
N HIS A 196 5.90 -16.84 -4.44
CA HIS A 196 6.45 -15.75 -5.25
C HIS A 196 6.65 -16.17 -6.71
N ALA A 197 7.19 -17.38 -6.94
CA ALA A 197 7.37 -17.87 -8.30
C ALA A 197 6.05 -17.99 -9.09
N VAL A 198 4.94 -18.43 -8.47
CA VAL A 198 3.64 -18.55 -9.15
C VAL A 198 2.93 -17.20 -9.31
N LEU A 199 3.21 -16.23 -8.44
CA LEU A 199 2.59 -14.89 -8.49
C LEU A 199 3.37 -13.88 -9.34
N TYR A 200 4.60 -14.21 -9.79
CA TYR A 200 5.45 -13.29 -10.56
C TYR A 200 4.73 -12.52 -11.67
N LYS A 201 3.96 -13.24 -12.50
CA LYS A 201 3.27 -12.63 -13.65
C LYS A 201 2.16 -11.67 -13.21
N ALA A 202 1.50 -11.96 -12.09
CA ALA A 202 0.49 -11.08 -11.53
C ALA A 202 1.11 -9.76 -11.07
N TYR A 203 2.23 -9.81 -10.35
CA TYR A 203 2.97 -8.62 -9.92
C TYR A 203 3.48 -7.78 -11.10
N VAL A 204 4.06 -8.41 -12.12
CA VAL A 204 4.49 -7.70 -13.34
C VAL A 204 3.32 -6.98 -14.03
N ASN A 205 2.16 -7.62 -14.12
CA ASN A 205 0.98 -7.03 -14.74
C ASN A 205 0.43 -5.86 -13.93
N GLU A 206 0.36 -6.01 -12.60
CA GLU A 206 -0.07 -4.94 -11.70
C GLU A 206 0.84 -3.72 -11.82
N ASN A 207 2.16 -3.91 -11.72
CA ASN A 207 3.14 -2.83 -11.87
C ASN A 207 3.03 -2.12 -13.23
N LYS A 208 2.71 -2.85 -14.30
CA LYS A 208 2.44 -2.26 -15.60
C LYS A 208 1.16 -1.41 -15.59
N MET A 209 0.07 -1.92 -15.03
CA MET A 209 -1.20 -1.22 -14.93
C MET A 209 -1.09 0.06 -14.09
N LEU A 210 -0.32 0.02 -13.00
CA LEU A 210 -0.07 1.17 -12.15
C LEU A 210 0.73 2.25 -12.89
N LYS A 211 1.82 1.87 -13.57
CA LYS A 211 2.58 2.82 -14.42
C LYS A 211 1.73 3.45 -15.53
N GLU A 212 0.83 2.68 -16.14
CA GLU A 212 -0.10 3.20 -17.16
C GLU A 212 -1.11 4.18 -16.55
N ARG A 213 -1.68 3.86 -15.38
CA ARG A 213 -2.58 4.77 -14.64
C ARG A 213 -1.89 6.06 -14.23
N ASP A 214 -0.71 5.97 -13.62
CA ASP A 214 0.09 7.13 -13.23
C ASP A 214 0.37 8.05 -14.43
N SER A 215 0.60 7.46 -15.62
CA SER A 215 0.79 8.24 -16.84
C SER A 215 -0.50 8.92 -17.32
N ILE A 216 -1.66 8.33 -17.10
CA ILE A 216 -2.96 8.92 -17.45
C ILE A 216 -3.29 10.05 -16.48
N ASP A 217 -3.13 9.82 -15.17
CA ASP A 217 -3.43 10.80 -14.13
C ASP A 217 -2.54 12.04 -14.30
N LYS A 218 -1.24 11.86 -14.55
CA LYS A 218 -0.32 12.98 -14.87
C LYS A 218 -0.77 13.80 -16.09
N LYS A 219 -1.32 13.15 -17.12
CA LYS A 219 -1.85 13.88 -18.30
C LYS A 219 -3.12 14.64 -17.95
N GLN A 220 -3.99 14.07 -17.13
CA GLN A 220 -5.20 14.75 -16.67
C GLN A 220 -4.86 15.97 -15.79
N ASP A 221 -3.90 15.84 -14.87
CA ASP A 221 -3.43 16.94 -14.02
C ASP A 221 -2.91 18.12 -14.83
N VAL A 222 -2.12 17.84 -15.88
CA VAL A 222 -1.62 18.89 -16.79
C VAL A 222 -2.78 19.61 -17.49
N VAL A 223 -3.76 18.86 -18.00
CA VAL A 223 -4.94 19.46 -18.66
C VAL A 223 -5.77 20.29 -17.68
N GLN A 224 -6.00 19.81 -16.46
CA GLN A 224 -6.74 20.55 -15.43
C GLN A 224 -6.01 21.83 -15.03
N LYS A 225 -4.68 21.76 -14.86
CA LYS A 225 -3.84 22.93 -14.59
C LYS A 225 -3.92 23.97 -15.71
N GLU A 226 -3.83 23.56 -16.98
CA GLU A 226 -3.94 24.47 -18.12
C GLU A 226 -5.32 25.15 -18.20
N LEU A 227 -6.40 24.41 -17.92
CA LEU A 227 -7.75 24.97 -17.89
C LEU A 227 -7.91 25.95 -16.72
N ALA A 228 -7.43 25.60 -15.53
CA ALA A 228 -7.46 26.47 -14.36
C ALA A 228 -6.70 27.78 -14.62
N GLN A 229 -5.49 27.70 -15.22
CA GLN A 229 -4.70 28.87 -15.61
C GLN A 229 -5.48 29.78 -16.58
N LYS A 230 -6.10 29.22 -17.61
CA LYS A 230 -6.89 30.01 -18.58
C LYS A 230 -8.04 30.75 -17.92
N VAL A 231 -8.75 30.11 -16.99
CA VAL A 231 -9.86 30.76 -16.25
C VAL A 231 -9.33 31.90 -15.37
N MET A 232 -8.20 31.69 -14.69
CA MET A 232 -7.53 32.74 -13.90
C MET A 232 -7.10 33.92 -14.74
N ASP A 233 -6.50 33.68 -15.92
CA ASP A 233 -6.05 34.72 -16.83
C ASP A 233 -7.22 35.56 -17.37
N ILE A 234 -8.34 34.91 -17.71
CA ILE A 234 -9.56 35.61 -18.14
C ILE A 234 -10.09 36.48 -16.99
N ARG A 235 -10.21 35.90 -15.80
CA ARG A 235 -10.76 36.61 -14.64
C ARG A 235 -9.86 37.77 -14.19
N GLN A 236 -8.54 37.60 -14.21
CA GLN A 236 -7.58 38.67 -13.93
C GLN A 236 -7.78 39.84 -14.89
N LYS A 237 -7.92 39.57 -16.20
CA LYS A 237 -8.19 40.62 -17.20
C LYS A 237 -9.50 41.37 -16.93
N GLU A 238 -10.56 40.67 -16.54
CA GLU A 238 -11.82 41.31 -16.16
C GLU A 238 -11.65 42.24 -14.95
N LEU A 239 -10.95 41.77 -13.92
CA LEU A 239 -10.67 42.53 -12.70
C LEU A 239 -9.81 43.77 -12.97
N ASP A 240 -8.80 43.65 -13.83
CA ASP A 240 -7.94 44.77 -14.21
C ASP A 240 -8.69 45.81 -15.05
N LEU A 241 -9.59 45.38 -15.94
CA LEU A 241 -10.44 46.28 -16.69
C LEU A 241 -11.41 47.03 -15.77
N ASP A 242 -12.02 46.34 -14.82
CA ASP A 242 -12.87 46.99 -13.82
C ASP A 242 -12.06 47.94 -12.93
N LYS A 243 -10.87 47.55 -12.48
CA LYS A 243 -9.97 48.42 -11.70
C LYS A 243 -9.70 49.76 -12.39
N LYS A 244 -9.36 49.71 -13.68
CA LYS A 244 -9.15 50.92 -14.49
C LYS A 244 -10.40 51.80 -14.51
N LYS A 245 -11.57 51.22 -14.75
CA LYS A 245 -12.85 51.94 -14.74
C LYS A 245 -13.14 52.58 -13.38
N GLN A 246 -12.94 51.86 -12.28
CA GLN A 246 -13.17 52.40 -10.93
C GLN A 246 -12.22 53.56 -10.62
N VAL A 247 -10.95 53.49 -11.02
CA VAL A 247 -9.99 54.60 -10.85
C VAL A 247 -10.42 55.82 -11.66
N GLU A 248 -10.81 55.63 -12.92
CA GLU A 248 -11.31 56.71 -13.78
C GLU A 248 -12.56 57.37 -13.18
N LEU A 249 -13.54 56.57 -12.74
CA LEU A 249 -14.77 57.06 -12.10
C LEU A 249 -14.50 57.80 -10.79
N LEU A 250 -13.54 57.32 -9.99
CA LEU A 250 -13.14 58.00 -8.75
C LEU A 250 -12.54 59.37 -9.05
N ASN A 251 -11.65 59.45 -10.03
CA ASN A 251 -11.05 60.73 -10.44
C ASN A 251 -12.10 61.69 -11.00
N GLN A 252 -13.00 61.21 -11.86
CA GLN A 252 -14.11 62.01 -12.38
C GLN A 252 -15.02 62.51 -11.24
N THR A 253 -15.31 61.67 -10.26
CA THR A 253 -16.12 62.05 -9.09
C THR A 253 -15.39 63.10 -8.24
N TRP A 254 -14.08 62.94 -8.05
CA TRP A 254 -13.24 63.92 -7.37
C TRP A 254 -13.22 65.26 -8.10
N ASP A 255 -13.23 65.25 -9.43
CA ASP A 255 -13.17 66.47 -10.24
C ASP A 255 -14.43 67.33 -10.17
N LEU A 256 -15.57 66.77 -9.74
CA LEU A 256 -16.81 67.51 -9.52
C LEU A 256 -16.76 68.43 -8.30
N PHE A 257 -15.84 68.23 -7.36
CA PHE A 257 -15.70 69.10 -6.18
C PHE A 257 -15.02 70.44 -6.52
N SER A 258 -15.46 71.49 -5.83
CA SER A 258 -14.77 72.79 -5.86
C SER A 258 -13.38 72.70 -5.20
N ASN A 259 -12.51 73.68 -5.46
CA ASN A 259 -11.17 73.72 -4.89
C ASN A 259 -11.17 73.78 -3.35
N GLU A 260 -12.15 74.47 -2.75
CA GLU A 260 -12.29 74.57 -1.29
C GLU A 260 -12.66 73.21 -0.69
N GLN A 261 -13.62 72.50 -1.28
CA GLN A 261 -14.01 71.15 -0.87
C GLN A 261 -12.85 70.16 -1.05
N LYS A 262 -12.10 70.26 -2.15
CA LYS A 262 -10.92 69.43 -2.39
C LYS A 262 -9.88 69.61 -1.30
N GLU A 263 -9.57 70.85 -0.88
CA GLU A 263 -8.61 71.09 0.20
C GLU A 263 -9.11 70.58 1.56
N GLN A 264 -10.41 70.66 1.85
CA GLN A 264 -10.99 70.09 3.06
C GLN A 264 -10.92 68.55 3.10
N LEU A 265 -11.15 67.89 1.96
CA LEU A 265 -11.21 66.43 1.87
C LEU A 265 -9.87 65.75 1.55
N LYS A 266 -8.84 66.52 1.21
CA LYS A 266 -7.55 66.02 0.69
C LYS A 266 -6.87 65.01 1.60
N GLN A 267 -6.79 65.32 2.89
CA GLN A 267 -6.12 64.45 3.85
C GLN A 267 -6.92 63.16 4.07
N GLU A 268 -8.25 63.25 4.22
CA GLU A 268 -9.12 62.09 4.35
C GLU A 268 -9.02 61.18 3.10
N GLN A 269 -9.01 61.77 1.91
CA GLN A 269 -8.89 61.02 0.67
C GLN A 269 -7.53 60.31 0.56
N LYS A 270 -6.45 60.94 1.02
CA LYS A 270 -5.11 60.33 1.08
C LYS A 270 -5.07 59.16 2.08
N ASP A 271 -5.54 59.38 3.30
CA ASP A 271 -5.58 58.34 4.35
C ASP A 271 -6.46 57.16 3.92
N TRP A 272 -7.54 57.44 3.18
CA TRP A 272 -8.40 56.42 2.61
C TRP A 272 -7.68 55.55 1.56
N PHE A 273 -6.87 56.14 0.68
CA PHE A 273 -6.07 55.36 -0.29
C PHE A 273 -5.09 54.42 0.42
N GLU A 274 -4.35 54.93 1.39
CA GLU A 274 -3.38 54.15 2.17
C GLU A 274 -4.07 53.00 2.92
N LYS A 275 -5.18 53.31 3.61
CA LYS A 275 -5.98 52.32 4.33
C LYS A 275 -6.55 51.25 3.41
N ARG A 276 -7.11 51.63 2.25
CA ARG A 276 -7.63 50.67 1.25
C ARG A 276 -6.53 49.71 0.83
N ASP A 277 -5.37 50.23 0.47
CA ASP A 277 -4.30 49.40 -0.10
C ASP A 277 -3.76 48.42 0.95
N VAL A 278 -3.56 48.84 2.20
CA VAL A 278 -3.16 47.96 3.31
C VAL A 278 -4.25 46.93 3.62
N ASP A 279 -5.51 47.35 3.79
CA ASP A 279 -6.62 46.44 4.09
C ASP A 279 -6.75 45.36 3.00
N CYS A 280 -6.63 45.74 1.72
CA CYS A 280 -6.74 44.80 0.62
C CYS A 280 -5.53 43.85 0.51
N GLN A 281 -4.32 44.29 0.86
CA GLN A 281 -3.15 43.40 0.94
C GLN A 281 -3.33 42.34 2.04
N VAL A 282 -3.82 42.75 3.21
CA VAL A 282 -4.08 41.82 4.33
C VAL A 282 -5.17 40.81 3.98
N LEU A 283 -6.23 41.25 3.30
CA LEU A 283 -7.32 40.36 2.89
C LEU A 283 -6.88 39.38 1.80
N ALA A 284 -6.04 39.81 0.85
CA ALA A 284 -5.53 38.97 -0.22
C ALA A 284 -4.69 37.77 0.28
N GLN A 285 -4.10 37.87 1.48
CA GLN A 285 -3.30 36.80 2.09
C GLN A 285 -4.16 35.65 2.67
N ARG A 286 -5.49 35.81 2.82
CA ARG A 286 -6.38 34.82 3.47
C ARG A 286 -6.79 33.66 2.56
N TYR A 287 -5.82 33.00 1.95
CA TYR A 287 -6.05 31.92 0.97
C TYR A 287 -6.94 30.76 1.47
N ASN A 288 -6.98 30.49 2.78
CA ASN A 288 -7.59 29.29 3.36
C ASN A 288 -8.89 29.51 4.18
N ILE A 289 -9.57 30.66 4.07
CA ILE A 289 -10.71 31.01 4.97
C ILE A 289 -12.03 31.26 4.21
N TYR A 290 -12.08 31.03 2.89
CA TYR A 290 -13.32 31.16 2.14
C TYR A 290 -14.20 29.93 2.34
N ARG A 291 -15.48 30.13 2.69
CA ARG A 291 -16.47 29.05 2.67
C ARG A 291 -16.75 28.68 1.21
N ASP A 292 -17.13 27.42 0.95
CA ASP A 292 -17.33 26.89 -0.41
C ASP A 292 -18.29 27.72 -1.29
N ASP A 293 -19.24 28.42 -0.68
CA ASP A 293 -20.21 29.32 -1.32
C ASP A 293 -19.59 30.63 -1.83
N ASP A 294 -18.47 31.06 -1.26
CA ASP A 294 -17.78 32.32 -1.62
C ASP A 294 -16.65 32.10 -2.66
N THR A 295 -16.41 30.87 -3.09
CA THR A 295 -15.31 30.52 -4.01
C THR A 295 -15.71 30.67 -5.48
N GLU A 296 -14.94 31.45 -6.24
CA GLU A 296 -15.10 31.54 -7.69
C GLU A 296 -14.67 30.23 -8.37
N VAL A 297 -15.19 29.99 -9.58
CA VAL A 297 -14.98 28.74 -10.34
C VAL A 297 -13.50 28.35 -10.44
N TYR A 298 -12.60 29.32 -10.61
CA TYR A 298 -11.16 29.04 -10.67
C TYR A 298 -10.60 28.56 -9.32
N GLN A 299 -11.07 29.12 -8.20
CA GLN A 299 -10.63 28.78 -6.84
C GLN A 299 -11.01 27.35 -6.45
N LYS A 300 -12.08 26.82 -7.03
CA LYS A 300 -12.49 25.41 -6.87
C LYS A 300 -11.50 24.41 -7.48
N GLN A 301 -10.55 24.88 -8.29
CA GLN A 301 -9.49 24.08 -8.90
C GLN A 301 -8.13 24.26 -8.20
N SER A 302 -8.12 24.79 -6.98
CA SER A 302 -6.90 25.07 -6.19
C SER A 302 -5.98 23.87 -6.00
N ASN A 303 -6.52 22.65 -6.04
CA ASN A 303 -5.75 21.41 -5.96
C ASN A 303 -4.70 21.24 -7.08
N TYR A 304 -4.86 21.94 -8.20
CA TYR A 304 -3.95 21.87 -9.35
C TYR A 304 -2.98 23.07 -9.44
N TRP A 305 -3.01 23.97 -8.46
CA TRP A 305 -2.25 25.21 -8.52
C TRP A 305 -0.79 24.99 -8.15
N ASP A 306 0.10 25.69 -8.85
CA ASP A 306 1.47 25.89 -8.42
C ASP A 306 1.64 27.24 -7.70
N ASN A 307 2.86 27.55 -7.29
CA ASN A 307 3.16 28.80 -6.59
C ASN A 307 2.80 30.04 -7.41
N ALA A 308 2.98 30.02 -8.74
CA ALA A 308 2.66 31.16 -9.60
C ALA A 308 1.15 31.39 -9.67
N MET A 309 0.35 30.31 -9.73
CA MET A 309 -1.11 30.39 -9.67
C MET A 309 -1.59 30.89 -8.30
N ILE A 310 -0.96 30.45 -7.20
CA ILE A 310 -1.27 30.97 -5.86
C ILE A 310 -1.01 32.48 -5.79
N GLU A 311 0.14 32.94 -6.27
CA GLU A 311 0.49 34.36 -6.34
C GLU A 311 -0.49 35.16 -7.22
N GLN A 312 -0.84 34.64 -8.39
CA GLN A 312 -1.83 35.26 -9.28
C GLN A 312 -3.19 35.37 -8.57
N SER A 313 -3.64 34.32 -7.87
CA SER A 313 -4.89 34.38 -7.10
C SER A 313 -4.84 35.45 -6.01
N GLN A 314 -3.72 35.60 -5.29
CA GLN A 314 -3.56 36.68 -4.31
C GLN A 314 -3.70 38.06 -4.95
N GLN A 315 -3.09 38.26 -6.12
CA GLN A 315 -3.22 39.51 -6.89
C GLN A 315 -4.67 39.76 -7.34
N MET A 316 -5.38 38.72 -7.76
CA MET A 316 -6.80 38.80 -8.10
C MET A 316 -7.63 39.20 -6.88
N GLN A 317 -7.40 38.61 -5.70
CA GLN A 317 -8.12 38.96 -4.47
C GLN A 317 -7.86 40.40 -4.02
N TYR A 318 -6.61 40.85 -4.13
CA TYR A 318 -6.27 42.26 -3.90
C TYR A 318 -7.06 43.17 -4.84
N THR A 319 -7.09 42.84 -6.14
CA THR A 319 -7.79 43.63 -7.16
C THR A 319 -9.30 43.67 -6.92
N LYS A 320 -9.92 42.56 -6.53
CA LYS A 320 -11.33 42.50 -6.13
C LYS A 320 -11.64 43.43 -4.97
N CYS A 321 -10.84 43.36 -3.90
CA CYS A 321 -10.99 44.24 -2.75
C CYS A 321 -10.81 45.71 -3.15
N PHE A 322 -9.79 46.01 -3.95
CA PHE A 322 -9.50 47.34 -4.45
C PHE A 322 -10.72 47.92 -5.19
N ASN A 323 -11.30 47.15 -6.11
CA ASN A 323 -12.42 47.60 -6.94
C ASN A 323 -13.65 47.88 -6.08
N SER A 324 -14.02 46.92 -5.20
CA SER A 324 -15.17 47.07 -4.29
C SER A 324 -15.02 48.28 -3.37
N ARG A 325 -13.87 48.45 -2.71
CA ARG A 325 -13.63 49.61 -1.83
C ARG A 325 -13.67 50.92 -2.60
N THR A 326 -13.12 50.93 -3.81
CA THR A 326 -13.11 52.12 -4.67
C THR A 326 -14.53 52.51 -5.09
N GLN A 327 -15.36 51.53 -5.43
CA GLN A 327 -16.79 51.75 -5.69
C GLN A 327 -17.51 52.35 -4.46
N ASP A 328 -17.32 51.76 -3.28
CA ASP A 328 -17.92 52.28 -2.03
C ASP A 328 -17.51 53.74 -1.78
N ARG A 329 -16.25 54.08 -2.05
CA ARG A 329 -15.75 55.44 -1.89
C ARG A 329 -16.33 56.41 -2.91
N ILE A 330 -16.48 55.99 -4.17
CA ILE A 330 -17.18 56.78 -5.20
C ILE A 330 -18.60 57.12 -4.72
N GLU A 331 -19.35 56.13 -4.23
CA GLU A 331 -20.70 56.34 -3.72
C GLU A 331 -20.73 57.26 -2.50
N SER A 332 -19.76 57.12 -1.60
CA SER A 332 -19.60 58.00 -0.43
C SER A 332 -19.30 59.45 -0.83
N LEU A 333 -18.38 59.67 -1.76
CA LEU A 333 -18.02 61.00 -2.26
C LEU A 333 -19.19 61.66 -3.01
N LYS A 334 -19.93 60.91 -3.83
CA LYS A 334 -21.12 61.42 -4.53
C LYS A 334 -22.17 62.02 -3.59
N LYS A 335 -22.31 61.49 -2.38
CA LYS A 335 -23.23 62.03 -1.35
C LYS A 335 -22.75 63.36 -0.74
N GLN A 336 -21.49 63.71 -0.93
CA GLN A 336 -20.87 64.93 -0.42
C GLN A 336 -20.79 66.04 -1.50
N ILE A 337 -21.09 65.71 -2.75
CA ILE A 337 -21.24 66.68 -3.85
C ILE A 337 -22.64 67.29 -3.73
N ASN A 338 -22.73 68.44 -3.06
CA ASN A 338 -23.87 69.35 -3.14
C ASN A 338 -23.51 70.51 -4.06
#